data_AF-I4GS26-F1
#
_entry.id   AF-I4GS26-F1
#
_cell.length_a   1.000
_cell.length_b   1.000
_cell.length_c   1.000
_cell.angle_alpha   90.00
_cell.angle_beta   90.00
_cell.angle_gamma   90.00
#
_symmetry.space_group_name_H-M   'P 1'
#
loop_
_entity.id
_entity.type
_entity.pdbx_description
1 polymer ?
#
loop_
_entity_poly.entity_id
_entity_poly.type
_entity_poly.pdbx_seq_one_letter_code
_entity_poly.pdbx_strand_id
1 'polypeptide(L)'
;MIDKILTKVRSLAKPLLVLGLVTTLILGNVSSALAASGGRMGGGSFRAPSRSISPSRGGGYSSPGYGGGIGFPFLLPFFWGGGGGGLISLLIFFAIANFLVNAFRNGGGSDENGMTIESGYETVSVAKVQVGLLANARYLQQELNQIALTVDTSTSEGRVDVLQESALALLRHPEYWVYGNVDCQQTSLSSAEAKFNQWSLNERGKLTAETLTNYNNQLRQGSRENILPESAGELAKTAPEGYILVTILAGIVGKFALAKINDSQDLKQALQQIGSMGGDRLLAVEVIWTPQSEGDILSQDDILANYPDLKLV
;
A
#
# COMPACT_ATOMS: atom_id res chain seq x y z
N MET A 1 -22.96 61.93 33.52
CA MET A 1 -21.72 61.45 32.86
C MET A 1 -21.57 59.93 32.99
N ILE A 2 -21.94 59.36 34.13
CA ILE A 2 -21.86 57.92 34.45
C ILE A 2 -22.76 57.06 33.55
N ASP A 3 -23.98 57.50 33.24
CA ASP A 3 -24.92 56.71 32.41
C ASP A 3 -24.48 56.53 30.95
N LYS A 4 -23.76 57.51 30.39
CA LYS A 4 -23.16 57.43 29.04
C LYS A 4 -21.98 56.45 28.99
N ILE A 5 -21.28 56.27 30.11
CA ILE A 5 -20.18 55.30 30.24
C ILE A 5 -20.76 53.89 30.36
N LEU A 6 -21.80 53.70 31.19
CA LEU A 6 -22.48 52.41 31.35
C LEU A 6 -23.12 51.88 30.05
N THR A 7 -23.68 52.77 29.22
CA THR A 7 -24.24 52.39 27.91
C THR A 7 -23.16 52.00 26.91
N LYS A 8 -22.01 52.70 26.89
CA LYS A 8 -20.87 52.30 26.06
C LYS A 8 -20.26 50.96 26.50
N VAL A 9 -20.16 50.72 27.81
CA VAL A 9 -19.66 49.45 28.36
C VAL A 9 -20.60 48.28 27.99
N ARG A 10 -21.92 48.46 28.07
CA ARG A 10 -22.89 47.45 27.61
C ARG A 10 -22.84 47.20 26.10
N SER A 11 -22.55 48.24 25.30
CA SER A 11 -22.39 48.13 23.85
C SER A 11 -21.14 47.31 23.47
N LEU A 12 -20.05 47.47 24.23
CA LEU A 12 -18.79 46.74 24.03
C LEU A 12 -18.80 45.30 24.58
N ALA A 13 -19.69 44.97 25.52
CA ALA A 13 -19.76 43.63 26.11
C ALA A 13 -20.15 42.55 25.09
N LYS A 14 -21.10 42.85 24.19
CA LYS A 14 -21.57 41.90 23.17
C LYS A 14 -20.49 41.48 22.16
N PRO A 15 -19.75 42.41 21.50
CA PRO A 15 -18.68 42.04 20.59
C PRO A 15 -17.51 41.34 21.30
N LEU A 16 -17.22 41.67 22.55
CA LEU A 16 -16.21 40.97 23.36
C LEU A 16 -16.61 39.51 23.65
N LEU A 17 -17.89 39.26 23.93
CA LEU A 17 -18.40 37.90 24.14
C LEU A 17 -18.37 37.08 22.85
N VAL A 18 -18.73 37.68 21.72
CA VAL A 18 -18.63 37.05 20.40
C VAL A 18 -17.18 36.77 20.04
N LEU A 19 -16.27 37.72 20.27
CA LEU A 19 -14.84 37.52 20.05
C LEU A 19 -14.30 36.39 20.94
N GLY A 20 -14.68 36.37 22.23
CA GLY A 20 -14.32 35.29 23.16
C GLY A 20 -14.86 33.94 22.73
N LEU A 21 -16.09 33.87 22.22
CA LEU A 21 -16.72 32.65 21.72
C LEU A 21 -16.07 32.17 20.42
N VAL A 22 -15.76 33.08 19.49
CA VAL A 22 -15.01 32.77 18.26
C VAL A 22 -13.59 32.31 18.60
N THR A 23 -12.93 32.95 19.56
CA THR A 23 -11.58 32.56 20.01
C THR A 23 -11.60 31.20 20.69
N THR A 24 -12.61 30.89 21.51
CA THR A 24 -12.79 29.55 22.10
C THR A 24 -13.25 28.51 21.07
N LEU A 25 -13.94 28.88 19.99
CA LEU A 25 -14.27 27.94 18.92
C LEU A 25 -13.06 27.64 18.02
N ILE A 26 -12.20 28.63 17.79
CA ILE A 26 -10.96 28.50 17.00
C ILE A 26 -9.88 27.76 17.81
N LEU A 27 -9.76 28.03 19.11
CA LEU A 27 -8.78 27.39 19.99
C LEU A 27 -9.29 26.10 20.64
N GLY A 28 -10.60 25.92 20.79
CA GLY A 28 -11.23 24.78 21.45
C GLY A 28 -11.57 23.61 20.52
N ASN A 29 -11.49 23.81 19.20
CA ASN A 29 -11.64 22.74 18.20
C ASN A 29 -10.29 22.29 17.63
N VAL A 30 -9.25 22.28 18.45
CA VAL A 30 -8.09 21.44 18.16
C VAL A 30 -8.29 20.17 18.99
N SER A 31 -9.13 19.26 18.48
CA SER A 31 -8.94 17.86 18.79
C SER A 31 -7.50 17.57 18.42
N SER A 32 -6.65 17.54 19.44
CA SER A 32 -5.30 17.05 19.31
C SER A 32 -5.47 15.57 19.07
N ALA A 33 -5.71 15.19 17.81
CA ALA A 33 -5.56 13.83 17.37
C ALA A 33 -4.14 13.46 17.80
N LEU A 34 -4.03 12.63 18.85
CA LEU A 34 -2.76 12.03 19.20
C LEU A 34 -2.25 11.41 17.90
N ALA A 35 -1.17 11.98 17.36
CA ALA A 35 -0.77 11.76 15.99
C ALA A 35 -0.77 10.25 15.67
N ALA A 36 -1.48 9.86 14.61
CA ALA A 36 -1.55 8.49 14.09
C ALA A 36 -0.20 8.11 13.46
N SER A 37 0.83 8.06 14.30
CA SER A 37 2.16 7.60 13.98
C SER A 37 2.09 6.11 13.68
N GLY A 38 2.63 5.68 12.56
CA GLY A 38 2.55 4.29 12.12
C GLY A 38 3.91 3.62 12.05
N GLY A 39 3.90 2.33 12.31
CA GLY A 39 5.01 1.43 12.08
C GLY A 39 4.81 0.69 10.76
N ARG A 40 5.91 0.33 10.12
CA ARG A 40 5.94 -0.36 8.84
C ARG A 40 7.08 -1.35 8.81
N MET A 41 6.83 -2.59 8.46
CA MET A 41 7.89 -3.55 8.19
C MET A 41 7.53 -4.44 7.02
N GLY A 42 8.53 -4.90 6.26
CA GLY A 42 8.29 -5.78 5.14
C GLY A 42 9.35 -5.70 4.07
N GLY A 43 9.04 -6.20 2.89
CA GLY A 43 9.96 -6.24 1.78
C GLY A 43 9.56 -7.26 0.74
N GLY A 44 10.48 -7.53 -0.17
CA GLY A 44 10.31 -8.50 -1.24
C GLY A 44 10.26 -7.86 -2.62
N SER A 45 10.07 -8.72 -3.61
CA SER A 45 10.03 -8.30 -5.01
C SER A 45 9.16 -9.26 -5.81
N PHE A 46 8.42 -8.72 -6.77
CA PHE A 46 7.62 -9.51 -7.71
C PHE A 46 8.46 -9.98 -8.91
N ARG A 47 9.78 -10.11 -8.74
CA ARG A 47 10.66 -10.60 -9.80
C ARG A 47 10.59 -12.12 -9.82
N ALA A 48 10.36 -12.68 -11.01
CA ALA A 48 10.52 -14.12 -11.19
C ALA A 48 11.96 -14.50 -10.82
N PRO A 49 12.19 -15.59 -10.05
CA PRO A 49 13.53 -16.07 -9.79
C PRO A 49 14.19 -16.36 -11.15
N SER A 50 15.31 -15.70 -11.44
CA SER A 50 16.11 -16.02 -12.61
C SER A 50 16.65 -17.42 -12.40
N ARG A 51 16.07 -18.41 -13.08
CA ARG A 51 16.66 -19.74 -13.16
C ARG A 51 18.03 -19.56 -13.80
N SER A 52 19.10 -19.80 -13.04
CA SER A 52 20.44 -19.94 -13.60
C SER A 52 20.42 -21.20 -14.45
N ILE A 53 20.07 -21.04 -15.73
CA ILE A 53 20.29 -22.09 -16.73
C ILE A 53 21.80 -22.29 -16.77
N SER A 54 22.28 -23.33 -16.10
CA SER A 54 23.65 -23.82 -16.30
C SER A 54 23.78 -24.10 -17.80
N PRO A 55 24.68 -23.42 -18.53
CA PRO A 55 24.80 -23.65 -19.96
C PRO A 55 25.17 -25.11 -20.15
N SER A 56 24.23 -25.89 -20.70
CA SER A 56 24.51 -27.24 -21.14
C SER A 56 25.61 -27.13 -22.19
N ARG A 57 26.75 -27.73 -21.90
CA ARG A 57 27.94 -27.79 -22.76
C ARG A 57 27.63 -28.73 -23.92
N GLY A 58 26.78 -28.28 -24.85
CA GLY A 58 26.37 -29.01 -26.05
C GLY A 58 27.14 -28.49 -27.27
N GLY A 59 28.00 -29.33 -27.82
CA GLY A 59 28.93 -28.99 -28.89
C GLY A 59 28.27 -28.67 -30.24
N GLY A 60 28.96 -27.77 -30.94
CA GLY A 60 29.15 -27.61 -32.39
C GLY A 60 28.05 -28.01 -33.37
N TYR A 61 27.71 -27.09 -34.28
CA TYR A 61 27.90 -27.30 -35.73
C TYR A 61 27.85 -25.92 -36.42
N SER A 62 29.01 -25.46 -36.90
CA SER A 62 29.11 -24.36 -37.87
C SER A 62 28.69 -24.88 -39.24
N SER A 63 27.75 -24.19 -39.89
CA SER A 63 27.45 -24.35 -41.32
C SER A 63 27.75 -23.04 -42.05
N PRO A 64 28.68 -23.02 -43.03
CA PRO A 64 28.92 -21.87 -43.89
C PRO A 64 28.14 -21.98 -45.21
N GLY A 65 27.55 -20.88 -45.68
CA GLY A 65 27.01 -20.75 -47.03
C GLY A 65 26.89 -19.26 -47.40
N TYR A 66 27.91 -18.64 -48.00
CA TYR A 66 28.13 -18.44 -49.45
C TYR A 66 27.07 -17.59 -50.18
N GLY A 67 27.46 -16.35 -50.50
CA GLY A 67 27.48 -15.88 -51.90
C GLY A 67 26.35 -14.96 -52.38
N GLY A 68 26.75 -13.83 -52.99
CA GLY A 68 26.02 -13.23 -54.13
C GLY A 68 25.71 -11.74 -54.00
N GLY A 69 26.49 -10.89 -54.68
CA GLY A 69 26.23 -9.45 -54.81
C GLY A 69 25.44 -9.05 -56.07
N ILE A 70 25.59 -7.75 -56.44
CA ILE A 70 25.00 -6.95 -57.55
C ILE A 70 23.76 -6.14 -57.08
N GLY A 71 23.57 -4.83 -57.29
CA GLY A 71 24.30 -3.80 -58.05
C GLY A 71 23.34 -2.94 -58.92
N PHE A 72 22.85 -1.79 -58.39
CA PHE A 72 22.37 -0.56 -59.07
C PHE A 72 21.10 -0.59 -59.98
N PRO A 73 20.55 0.54 -60.50
CA PRO A 73 20.07 1.79 -59.85
C PRO A 73 18.73 2.38 -60.42
N PHE A 74 18.18 3.42 -59.74
CA PHE A 74 17.22 4.50 -60.12
C PHE A 74 16.20 4.38 -61.28
N LEU A 75 14.95 4.85 -61.07
CA LEU A 75 14.22 5.86 -61.90
C LEU A 75 12.84 6.28 -61.29
N LEU A 76 12.64 7.60 -61.17
CA LEU A 76 11.50 8.45 -60.72
C LEU A 76 10.27 8.40 -61.68
N PRO A 77 9.25 9.32 -61.67
CA PRO A 77 8.57 10.18 -60.66
C PRO A 77 7.01 10.14 -60.79
N PHE A 78 6.22 10.66 -59.82
CA PHE A 78 4.92 11.30 -60.14
C PHE A 78 4.54 12.37 -59.09
N PHE A 79 4.79 13.63 -59.44
CA PHE A 79 4.14 14.82 -58.89
C PHE A 79 3.50 15.56 -60.07
N TRP A 80 2.18 15.46 -60.23
CA TRP A 80 1.41 16.31 -61.15
C TRP A 80 -0.06 16.40 -60.71
N GLY A 81 -0.55 17.62 -60.51
CA GLY A 81 -1.96 17.96 -60.72
C GLY A 81 -2.91 17.92 -59.53
N GLY A 82 -3.04 19.06 -58.84
CA GLY A 82 -4.31 19.72 -58.50
C GLY A 82 -5.43 18.92 -57.84
N GLY A 83 -5.72 19.26 -56.57
CA GLY A 83 -7.07 19.15 -56.00
C GLY A 83 -7.15 18.41 -54.66
N GLY A 84 -7.21 19.18 -53.57
CA GLY A 84 -7.88 18.83 -52.30
C GLY A 84 -7.57 17.47 -51.67
N GLY A 85 -6.61 17.44 -50.73
CA GLY A 85 -6.38 16.28 -49.84
C GLY A 85 -5.16 15.44 -50.21
N GLY A 86 -4.03 16.09 -50.47
CA GLY A 86 -2.76 15.42 -50.73
C GLY A 86 -2.31 14.53 -49.57
N LEU A 87 -1.37 13.62 -49.87
CA LEU A 87 -0.73 12.59 -49.02
C LEU A 87 -0.80 12.76 -47.50
N ILE A 88 -0.73 13.97 -46.98
CA ILE A 88 -0.95 14.29 -45.57
C ILE A 88 -2.31 13.82 -45.03
N SER A 89 -3.41 13.96 -45.76
CA SER A 89 -4.74 13.44 -45.33
C SER A 89 -4.73 11.91 -45.26
N LEU A 90 -4.10 11.26 -46.25
CA LEU A 90 -3.93 9.82 -46.29
C LEU A 90 -3.00 9.34 -45.16
N LEU A 91 -1.92 10.06 -44.87
CA LEU A 91 -0.98 9.78 -43.78
C LEU A 91 -1.63 10.00 -42.41
N ILE A 92 -2.46 11.02 -42.24
CA ILE A 92 -3.22 11.25 -41.01
C ILE A 92 -4.25 10.14 -40.83
N PHE A 93 -4.95 9.74 -41.89
CA PHE A 93 -5.87 8.61 -41.86
C PHE A 93 -5.14 7.30 -41.50
N PHE A 94 -3.99 7.00 -42.12
CA PHE A 94 -3.18 5.85 -41.78
C PHE A 94 -2.58 5.93 -40.37
N ALA A 95 -2.20 7.13 -39.90
CA ALA A 95 -1.70 7.33 -38.54
C ALA A 95 -2.79 7.09 -37.49
N ILE A 96 -4.01 7.60 -37.72
CA ILE A 96 -5.16 7.37 -36.84
C ILE A 96 -5.61 5.91 -36.91
N ALA A 97 -5.67 5.32 -38.09
CA ALA A 97 -6.02 3.91 -38.26
C ALA A 97 -4.98 2.99 -37.58
N ASN A 98 -3.68 3.26 -37.74
CA ASN A 98 -2.64 2.49 -37.08
C ASN A 98 -2.62 2.73 -35.56
N PHE A 99 -2.93 3.94 -35.09
CA PHE A 99 -3.10 4.25 -33.67
C PHE A 99 -4.31 3.52 -33.08
N LEU A 100 -5.45 3.48 -33.76
CA LEU A 100 -6.65 2.75 -33.33
C LEU A 100 -6.42 1.24 -33.35
N VAL A 101 -5.74 0.72 -34.37
CA VAL A 101 -5.37 -0.70 -34.47
C VAL A 101 -4.35 -1.06 -33.39
N ASN A 102 -3.34 -0.23 -33.10
CA ASN A 102 -2.42 -0.48 -31.99
C ASN A 102 -3.08 -0.31 -30.61
N ALA A 103 -4.03 0.61 -30.45
CA ALA A 103 -4.79 0.76 -29.20
C ALA A 103 -5.73 -0.43 -28.94
N PHE A 104 -6.33 -0.99 -29.99
CA PHE A 104 -7.15 -2.20 -29.88
C PHE A 104 -6.31 -3.50 -29.79
N ARG A 105 -5.15 -3.58 -30.44
CA ARG A 105 -4.20 -4.71 -30.31
C ARG A 105 -3.51 -4.72 -28.93
N ASN A 106 -3.13 -3.56 -28.39
CA ASN A 106 -2.64 -3.47 -27.00
C ASN A 106 -3.74 -3.68 -25.94
N GLY A 107 -5.02 -3.59 -26.33
CA GLY A 107 -6.17 -3.80 -25.44
C GLY A 107 -6.67 -5.24 -25.35
N GLY A 108 -6.19 -6.14 -26.22
CA GLY A 108 -6.61 -7.55 -26.19
C GLY A 108 -5.92 -8.39 -27.26
N GLY A 109 -5.01 -9.27 -26.83
CA GLY A 109 -4.53 -10.38 -27.63
C GLY A 109 -3.02 -10.39 -27.87
N SER A 110 -2.33 -11.21 -27.07
CA SER A 110 -1.20 -12.07 -27.44
C SER A 110 -0.43 -11.70 -28.73
N ASP A 111 0.69 -11.00 -28.57
CA ASP A 111 1.72 -10.90 -29.61
C ASP A 111 2.64 -12.13 -29.59
N GLU A 112 2.50 -12.98 -30.59
CA GLU A 112 3.53 -13.91 -31.05
C GLU A 112 4.72 -13.10 -31.59
N ASN A 113 5.95 -13.50 -31.24
CA ASN A 113 7.25 -12.84 -31.53
C ASN A 113 7.72 -11.69 -30.62
N GLY A 114 7.35 -11.72 -29.34
CA GLY A 114 8.23 -11.25 -28.27
C GLY A 114 8.86 -12.46 -27.61
N MET A 115 10.17 -12.44 -27.34
CA MET A 115 10.79 -13.41 -26.42
C MET A 115 10.05 -13.32 -25.08
N THR A 116 9.09 -14.22 -24.88
CA THR A 116 8.40 -14.40 -23.62
C THR A 116 9.48 -14.85 -22.64
N ILE A 117 9.91 -13.92 -21.79
CA ILE A 117 10.50 -14.33 -20.53
C ILE A 117 9.38 -15.08 -19.83
N GLU A 118 9.42 -16.42 -19.91
CA GLU A 118 8.63 -17.35 -19.12
C GLU A 118 8.83 -16.97 -17.65
N SER A 119 8.03 -16.02 -17.20
CA SER A 119 7.86 -15.69 -15.81
C SER A 119 7.07 -16.86 -15.25
N GLY A 120 7.75 -17.75 -14.52
CA GLY A 120 7.25 -19.08 -14.14
C GLY A 120 6.00 -19.11 -13.23
N TYR A 121 5.29 -18.00 -13.06
CA TYR A 121 4.05 -17.90 -12.29
C TYR A 121 2.96 -17.23 -13.15
N GLU A 122 2.05 -18.03 -13.68
CA GLU A 122 0.91 -17.53 -14.47
C GLU A 122 -0.09 -16.71 -13.63
N THR A 123 -0.13 -16.93 -12.32
CA THR A 123 -1.08 -16.26 -11.41
C THR A 123 -0.41 -15.95 -10.09
N VAL A 124 -0.62 -14.73 -9.61
CA VAL A 124 -0.22 -14.23 -8.29
C VAL A 124 -1.45 -13.66 -7.59
N SER A 125 -1.54 -13.87 -6.29
CA SER A 125 -2.59 -13.35 -5.44
C SER A 125 -2.02 -12.26 -4.53
N VAL A 126 -2.66 -11.11 -4.50
CA VAL A 126 -2.38 -10.04 -3.53
C VAL A 126 -3.47 -10.10 -2.46
N ALA A 127 -3.07 -10.37 -1.22
CA ALA A 127 -3.95 -10.49 -0.07
C ALA A 127 -3.70 -9.35 0.92
N LYS A 128 -4.78 -8.84 1.52
CA LYS A 128 -4.78 -7.87 2.61
C LYS A 128 -5.66 -8.40 3.73
N VAL A 129 -5.14 -8.39 4.95
CA VAL A 129 -5.89 -8.66 6.18
C VAL A 129 -5.74 -7.45 7.09
N GLN A 130 -6.85 -6.91 7.58
CA GLN A 130 -6.88 -5.77 8.49
C GLN A 130 -7.57 -6.18 9.78
N VAL A 131 -6.97 -5.84 10.92
CA VAL A 131 -7.46 -6.19 12.24
C VAL A 131 -7.46 -4.94 13.11
N GLY A 132 -8.62 -4.55 13.61
CA GLY A 132 -8.78 -3.51 14.62
C GLY A 132 -8.92 -4.15 15.99
N LEU A 133 -8.05 -3.76 16.90
CA LEU A 133 -7.97 -4.25 18.26
C LEU A 133 -8.26 -3.15 19.27
N LEU A 134 -8.76 -3.50 20.45
CA LEU A 134 -8.80 -2.59 21.58
C LEU A 134 -7.37 -2.16 21.99
N ALA A 135 -7.21 -0.90 22.38
CA ALA A 135 -5.95 -0.33 22.85
C ALA A 135 -5.39 -0.98 24.12
N ASN A 136 -6.13 -1.87 24.78
CA ASN A 136 -5.60 -2.71 25.85
C ASN A 136 -4.55 -3.71 25.32
N ALA A 137 -4.49 -3.94 24.01
CA ALA A 137 -3.47 -4.73 23.35
C ALA A 137 -2.13 -4.00 23.14
N ARG A 138 -1.67 -3.17 24.10
CA ARG A 138 -0.41 -2.39 23.96
C ARG A 138 0.83 -3.27 23.76
N TYR A 139 0.81 -4.50 24.28
CA TYR A 139 1.87 -5.47 24.05
C TYR A 139 2.05 -5.79 22.56
N LEU A 140 0.99 -5.69 21.75
CA LEU A 140 1.07 -5.96 20.31
C LEU A 140 1.95 -4.92 19.61
N GLN A 141 1.86 -3.65 20.01
CA GLN A 141 2.72 -2.59 19.48
C GLN A 141 4.18 -2.86 19.84
N GLN A 142 4.46 -3.27 21.08
CA GLN A 142 5.80 -3.67 21.52
C GLN A 142 6.34 -4.84 20.69
N GLU A 143 5.53 -5.87 20.48
CA GLU A 143 5.93 -7.06 19.75
C GLU A 143 6.20 -6.75 18.27
N LEU A 144 5.32 -6.00 17.60
CA LEU A 144 5.53 -5.57 16.21
C LEU A 144 6.76 -4.65 16.08
N ASN A 145 6.98 -3.75 17.05
CA ASN A 145 8.20 -2.94 17.10
C ASN A 145 9.45 -3.83 17.21
N GLN A 146 9.41 -4.85 18.07
CA GLN A 146 10.54 -5.77 18.23
C GLN A 146 10.85 -6.54 16.95
N ILE A 147 9.83 -7.10 16.29
CA ILE A 147 10.00 -7.81 15.00
C ILE A 147 10.63 -6.86 13.97
N ALA A 148 10.13 -5.62 13.88
CA ALA A 148 10.65 -4.63 12.95
C ALA A 148 12.11 -4.23 13.24
N LEU A 149 12.59 -4.34 14.47
CA LEU A 149 13.97 -4.02 14.84
C LEU A 149 14.94 -5.18 14.62
N THR A 150 14.47 -6.43 14.68
CA THR A 150 15.34 -7.60 14.69
C THR A 150 15.39 -8.38 13.39
N VAL A 151 14.31 -8.40 12.61
CA VAL A 151 14.20 -9.29 11.46
C VAL A 151 14.84 -8.67 10.20
N ASP A 152 15.68 -9.45 9.50
CA ASP A 152 16.23 -9.07 8.20
C ASP A 152 15.19 -9.28 7.08
N THR A 153 14.45 -8.22 6.78
CA THR A 153 13.36 -8.25 5.79
C THR A 153 13.82 -8.28 4.33
N SER A 154 15.13 -8.26 4.06
CA SER A 154 15.68 -8.42 2.71
C SER A 154 15.72 -9.88 2.24
N THR A 155 15.72 -10.83 3.18
CA THR A 155 15.80 -12.28 2.93
C THR A 155 14.42 -12.91 2.73
N SER A 156 14.36 -14.11 2.13
CA SER A 156 13.07 -14.82 2.01
C SER A 156 12.60 -15.35 3.35
N GLU A 157 13.53 -15.90 4.15
CA GLU A 157 13.24 -16.36 5.51
C GLU A 157 12.71 -15.21 6.37
N GLY A 158 13.39 -14.05 6.40
CA GLY A 158 12.94 -12.92 7.21
C GLY A 158 11.59 -12.33 6.79
N ARG A 159 11.20 -12.43 5.50
CA ARG A 159 9.82 -12.08 5.09
C ARG A 159 8.78 -13.05 5.64
N VAL A 160 9.11 -14.34 5.65
CA VAL A 160 8.24 -15.35 6.26
C VAL A 160 8.12 -15.11 7.76
N ASP A 161 9.24 -14.82 8.44
CA ASP A 161 9.26 -14.51 9.87
C ASP A 161 8.39 -13.29 10.17
N VAL A 162 8.52 -12.19 9.41
CA VAL A 162 7.63 -11.02 9.55
C VAL A 162 6.16 -11.40 9.43
N LEU A 163 5.81 -12.19 8.42
CA LEU A 163 4.43 -12.59 8.18
C LEU A 163 3.89 -13.48 9.31
N GLN A 164 4.66 -14.50 9.69
CA GLN A 164 4.28 -15.51 10.67
C GLN A 164 4.21 -14.94 12.07
N GLU A 165 5.24 -14.21 12.50
CA GLU A 165 5.27 -13.61 13.84
C GLU A 165 4.19 -12.53 13.99
N SER A 166 3.91 -11.73 12.95
CA SER A 166 2.82 -10.74 13.00
C SER A 166 1.44 -11.41 13.07
N ALA A 167 1.21 -12.45 12.25
CA ALA A 167 -0.04 -13.21 12.29
C ALA A 167 -0.20 -13.93 13.64
N LEU A 168 0.89 -14.47 14.19
CA LEU A 168 0.89 -15.15 15.48
C LEU A 168 0.63 -14.17 16.65
N ALA A 169 1.25 -12.98 16.63
CA ALA A 169 1.01 -11.94 17.62
C ALA A 169 -0.48 -11.54 17.67
N LEU A 170 -1.12 -11.41 16.50
CA LEU A 170 -2.57 -11.19 16.41
C LEU A 170 -3.39 -12.37 16.91
N LEU A 171 -2.98 -13.61 16.63
CA LEU A 171 -3.67 -14.85 17.02
C LEU A 171 -3.55 -15.19 18.52
N ARG A 172 -2.57 -14.63 19.24
CA ARG A 172 -2.39 -14.91 20.68
C ARG A 172 -3.47 -14.29 21.56
N HIS A 173 -4.08 -13.20 21.10
CA HIS A 173 -5.06 -12.44 21.88
C HIS A 173 -6.32 -12.09 21.08
N PRO A 174 -7.11 -13.10 20.68
CA PRO A 174 -8.35 -12.87 19.95
C PRO A 174 -9.39 -12.08 20.77
N GLU A 175 -9.27 -12.03 22.10
CA GLU A 175 -10.15 -11.27 22.99
C GLU A 175 -10.12 -9.75 22.77
N TYR A 176 -9.10 -9.23 22.09
CA TYR A 176 -9.01 -7.81 21.78
C TYR A 176 -9.50 -7.46 20.39
N TRP A 177 -9.84 -8.42 19.54
CA TRP A 177 -10.35 -8.14 18.20
C TRP A 177 -11.73 -7.49 18.29
N VAL A 178 -11.89 -6.38 17.57
CA VAL A 178 -13.16 -5.66 17.44
C VAL A 178 -13.55 -5.54 15.98
N TYR A 179 -12.56 -5.31 15.11
CA TYR A 179 -12.80 -5.12 13.70
C TYR A 179 -11.94 -6.06 12.83
N GLY A 180 -12.49 -6.49 11.70
CA GLY A 180 -11.80 -7.29 10.71
C GLY A 180 -12.21 -6.90 9.28
N ASN A 181 -11.25 -6.95 8.36
CA ASN A 181 -11.50 -6.91 6.92
C ASN A 181 -10.49 -7.77 6.17
N VAL A 182 -10.91 -8.34 5.04
CA VAL A 182 -10.00 -9.00 4.09
C VAL A 182 -10.30 -8.56 2.67
N ASP A 183 -9.24 -8.38 1.90
CA ASP A 183 -9.30 -8.20 0.46
C ASP A 183 -8.32 -9.17 -0.20
N CYS A 184 -8.71 -9.79 -1.31
CA CYS A 184 -7.84 -10.67 -2.06
C CYS A 184 -8.09 -10.52 -3.56
N GLN A 185 -7.03 -10.30 -4.32
CA GLN A 185 -7.11 -10.16 -5.78
C GLN A 185 -6.10 -11.07 -6.47
N GLN A 186 -6.57 -11.93 -7.36
CA GLN A 186 -5.74 -12.77 -8.23
C GLN A 186 -5.51 -12.04 -9.55
N THR A 187 -4.26 -11.99 -10.00
CA THR A 187 -3.88 -11.29 -11.24
C THR A 187 -2.54 -11.80 -11.77
N SER A 188 -2.07 -11.25 -12.89
CA SER A 188 -0.75 -11.57 -13.44
C SER A 188 0.37 -11.02 -12.54
N LEU A 189 1.58 -11.54 -12.66
CA LEU A 189 2.73 -11.09 -11.85
C LEU A 189 2.96 -9.57 -11.92
N SER A 190 2.89 -8.99 -13.13
CA SER A 190 3.11 -7.55 -13.34
C SER A 190 1.99 -6.69 -12.73
N SER A 191 0.73 -7.11 -12.88
CA SER A 191 -0.40 -6.43 -12.27
C SER A 191 -0.45 -6.61 -10.76
N ALA A 192 0.08 -7.71 -10.23
CA ALA A 192 0.13 -7.99 -8.80
C ALA A 192 1.08 -7.02 -8.08
N GLU A 193 2.25 -6.72 -8.65
CA GLU A 193 3.17 -5.72 -8.09
C GLU A 193 2.51 -4.35 -8.00
N ALA A 194 1.88 -3.90 -9.09
CA ALA A 194 1.17 -2.63 -9.12
C ALA A 194 0.05 -2.60 -8.08
N LYS A 195 -0.71 -3.70 -7.94
CA LYS A 195 -1.80 -3.80 -6.97
C LYS A 195 -1.30 -3.79 -5.52
N PHE A 196 -0.23 -4.54 -5.22
CA PHE A 196 0.40 -4.56 -3.91
C PHE A 196 0.89 -3.16 -3.52
N ASN A 197 1.62 -2.48 -4.41
CA ASN A 197 2.11 -1.13 -4.18
C ASN A 197 0.96 -0.12 -4.02
N GLN A 198 -0.12 -0.26 -4.80
CA GLN A 198 -1.31 0.57 -4.67
C GLN A 198 -1.94 0.42 -3.27
N TRP A 199 -2.12 -0.81 -2.78
CA TRP A 199 -2.67 -1.07 -1.45
C TRP A 199 -1.73 -0.59 -0.35
N SER A 200 -0.43 -0.86 -0.47
CA SER A 200 0.60 -0.34 0.44
C SER A 200 0.51 1.19 0.56
N LEU A 201 0.51 1.90 -0.56
CA LEU A 201 0.43 3.36 -0.56
C LEU A 201 -0.88 3.90 0.00
N ASN A 202 -2.01 3.22 -0.24
CA ASN A 202 -3.30 3.60 0.33
C ASN A 202 -3.26 3.52 1.86
N GLU A 203 -2.77 2.42 2.41
CA GLU A 203 -2.70 2.23 3.86
C GLU A 203 -1.66 3.17 4.51
N ARG A 204 -0.50 3.33 3.89
CA ARG A 204 0.56 4.25 4.36
C ARG A 204 0.12 5.71 4.32
N GLY A 205 -0.69 6.08 3.33
CA GLY A 205 -1.23 7.44 3.19
C GLY A 205 -2.19 7.85 4.31
N LYS A 206 -2.69 6.90 5.10
CA LYS A 206 -3.53 7.16 6.29
C LYS A 206 -2.71 7.51 7.53
N LEU A 207 -1.41 7.24 7.51
CA LEU A 207 -0.51 7.54 8.62
C LEU A 207 -0.13 9.02 8.59
N THR A 208 -0.12 9.67 9.75
CA THR A 208 0.40 11.05 9.85
C THR A 208 1.92 11.08 9.64
N ALA A 209 2.62 10.07 10.17
CA ALA A 209 4.05 9.88 9.99
C ALA A 209 4.43 8.41 10.17
N GLU A 210 5.41 7.92 9.40
CA GLU A 210 6.03 6.61 9.60
C GLU A 210 7.21 6.76 10.59
N THR A 211 7.01 6.42 11.86
CA THR A 211 8.01 6.61 12.94
C THR A 211 8.96 5.44 13.11
N LEU A 212 8.55 4.23 12.70
CA LEU A 212 9.42 3.05 12.66
C LEU A 212 9.20 2.33 11.34
N THR A 213 10.23 2.26 10.52
CA THR A 213 10.18 1.54 9.23
C THR A 213 11.32 0.54 9.14
N ASN A 214 11.04 -0.70 8.73
CA ASN A 214 12.04 -1.68 8.30
C ASN A 214 11.59 -2.29 6.97
N TYR A 215 12.09 -1.75 5.87
CA TYR A 215 11.71 -2.25 4.54
C TYR A 215 12.92 -2.71 3.74
N ASN A 216 12.96 -3.99 3.34
CA ASN A 216 14.13 -4.62 2.74
C ASN A 216 15.41 -4.40 3.56
N ASN A 217 15.31 -4.60 4.88
CA ASN A 217 16.35 -4.40 5.89
C ASN A 217 16.89 -2.96 5.97
N GLN A 218 16.10 -1.99 5.51
CA GLN A 218 16.40 -0.56 5.69
C GLN A 218 15.62 -0.04 6.88
N LEU A 219 16.25 -0.10 8.05
CA LEU A 219 15.69 0.44 9.28
C LEU A 219 15.77 1.97 9.28
N ARG A 220 14.64 2.63 9.52
CA ARG A 220 14.55 4.07 9.80
C ARG A 220 13.67 4.29 11.01
N GLN A 221 14.14 5.12 11.92
CA GLN A 221 13.39 5.58 13.08
C GLN A 221 13.20 7.09 12.91
N GLY A 222 11.97 7.52 12.72
CA GLY A 222 11.61 8.93 12.66
C GLY A 222 11.56 9.50 14.08
N SER A 223 12.30 10.58 14.31
CA SER A 223 12.15 11.36 15.55
C SER A 223 10.78 12.03 15.54
N ARG A 224 9.99 11.86 16.61
CA ARG A 224 8.89 12.79 16.90
C ARG A 224 9.51 14.18 17.03
N GLU A 225 9.17 15.12 16.16
CA GLU A 225 9.22 16.52 16.58
C GLU A 225 8.25 16.61 17.76
N ASN A 226 8.81 16.84 18.95
CA ASN A 226 8.06 17.05 20.18
C ASN A 226 7.17 18.29 20.02
N ILE A 227 6.01 18.13 19.41
CA ILE A 227 4.90 19.07 19.56
C ILE A 227 4.21 18.66 20.86
N LEU A 228 4.84 18.98 21.98
CA LEU A 228 4.20 18.91 23.30
C LEU A 228 3.10 19.99 23.35
N PRO A 229 1.98 19.69 24.02
CA PRO A 229 1.75 20.42 25.26
C PRO A 229 1.95 19.49 26.45
N GLU A 230 2.84 19.93 27.32
CA GLU A 230 3.25 19.34 28.58
C GLU A 230 2.09 19.35 29.60
N SER A 231 1.09 18.48 29.45
CA SER A 231 0.02 18.27 30.44
C SER A 231 -0.67 16.90 30.38
N ALA A 232 0.08 15.84 30.10
CA ALA A 232 -0.42 14.46 30.17
C ALA A 232 0.03 13.71 31.45
N GLY A 233 0.40 14.45 32.50
CA GLY A 233 1.04 13.90 33.70
C GLY A 233 0.12 13.18 34.70
N GLU A 234 -1.21 13.28 34.60
CA GLU A 234 -2.09 12.70 35.64
C GLU A 234 -3.44 12.16 35.16
N LEU A 235 -3.80 12.35 33.88
CA LEU A 235 -5.08 11.87 33.31
C LEU A 235 -4.94 10.57 32.50
N ALA A 236 -3.72 10.05 32.29
CA ALA A 236 -3.47 8.82 31.54
C ALA A 236 -3.87 7.52 32.28
N LYS A 237 -4.33 7.61 33.54
CA LYS A 237 -4.79 6.44 34.31
C LYS A 237 -6.23 6.00 33.98
N THR A 238 -6.93 6.76 33.14
CA THR A 238 -8.32 6.46 32.75
C THR A 238 -8.61 6.89 31.31
N ALA A 239 -7.79 6.49 30.34
CA ALA A 239 -8.14 6.68 28.93
C ALA A 239 -9.19 5.62 28.53
N PRO A 240 -10.44 6.00 28.22
CA PRO A 240 -11.44 5.06 27.72
C PRO A 240 -11.17 4.77 26.24
N GLU A 241 -11.37 3.51 25.85
CA GLU A 241 -11.74 3.06 24.50
C GLU A 241 -10.96 3.68 23.32
N GLY A 242 -9.71 3.24 23.18
CA GLY A 242 -8.92 3.45 21.97
C GLY A 242 -8.77 2.17 21.16
N TYR A 243 -8.22 2.30 19.95
CA TYR A 243 -7.96 1.17 19.07
C TYR A 243 -6.52 1.16 18.56
N ILE A 244 -6.07 -0.03 18.18
CA ILE A 244 -4.85 -0.30 17.42
C ILE A 244 -5.30 -1.00 16.15
N LEU A 245 -4.79 -0.57 15.00
CA LEU A 245 -5.04 -1.23 13.73
C LEU A 245 -3.76 -1.86 13.20
N VAL A 246 -3.86 -3.10 12.73
CA VAL A 246 -2.80 -3.80 12.02
C VAL A 246 -3.31 -4.20 10.64
N THR A 247 -2.52 -3.90 9.60
CA THR A 247 -2.75 -4.32 8.23
C THR A 247 -1.59 -5.19 7.76
N ILE A 248 -1.89 -6.39 7.30
CA ILE A 248 -0.94 -7.33 6.69
C ILE A 248 -1.25 -7.42 5.19
N LEU A 249 -0.28 -7.10 4.35
CA LEU A 249 -0.28 -7.28 2.92
C LEU A 249 0.67 -8.41 2.54
N ALA A 250 0.24 -9.30 1.63
CA ALA A 250 1.07 -10.38 1.12
C ALA A 250 0.89 -10.55 -0.39
N GLY A 251 2.01 -10.63 -1.12
CA GLY A 251 2.06 -11.10 -2.51
C GLY A 251 2.39 -12.59 -2.54
N ILE A 252 1.45 -13.41 -2.99
CA ILE A 252 1.51 -14.88 -2.90
C ILE A 252 1.49 -15.48 -4.30
N VAL A 253 2.44 -16.37 -4.59
CA VAL A 253 2.47 -17.16 -5.82
C VAL A 253 1.28 -18.12 -5.88
N GLY A 254 0.64 -18.19 -7.04
CA GLY A 254 -0.47 -19.08 -7.33
C GLY A 254 -1.80 -18.54 -6.84
N LYS A 255 -2.83 -19.39 -6.95
CA LYS A 255 -4.18 -19.06 -6.48
C LYS A 255 -4.20 -19.07 -4.95
N PHE A 256 -4.77 -18.01 -4.39
CA PHE A 256 -5.04 -17.84 -2.97
C PHE A 256 -6.31 -16.99 -2.84
N ALA A 257 -7.11 -17.27 -1.82
CA ALA A 257 -8.34 -16.55 -1.55
C ALA A 257 -8.58 -16.54 -0.04
N LEU A 258 -9.14 -15.44 0.45
CA LEU A 258 -9.60 -15.30 1.83
C LEU A 258 -11.12 -15.23 1.83
N ALA A 259 -11.75 -15.98 2.72
CA ALA A 259 -13.19 -15.89 2.92
C ALA A 259 -13.53 -14.54 3.57
N LYS A 260 -14.65 -13.95 3.17
CA LYS A 260 -15.13 -12.69 3.73
C LYS A 260 -15.38 -12.86 5.23
N ILE A 261 -14.88 -11.92 6.03
CA ILE A 261 -15.05 -11.92 7.49
C ILE A 261 -16.48 -11.51 7.86
N ASN A 262 -17.16 -12.34 8.65
CA ASN A 262 -18.44 -12.03 9.28
C ASN A 262 -18.40 -12.14 10.81
N ASP A 263 -17.44 -12.88 11.35
CA ASP A 263 -17.22 -13.07 12.79
C ASP A 263 -15.72 -13.28 13.11
N SER A 264 -15.41 -13.35 14.40
CA SER A 264 -14.06 -13.61 14.91
C SER A 264 -13.48 -14.97 14.47
N GLN A 265 -14.31 -15.97 14.17
CA GLN A 265 -13.84 -17.27 13.68
C GLN A 265 -13.34 -17.16 12.24
N ASP A 266 -14.05 -16.43 11.38
CA ASP A 266 -13.61 -16.12 10.01
C ASP A 266 -12.29 -15.33 10.03
N LEU A 267 -12.17 -14.34 10.93
CA LEU A 267 -10.93 -13.56 11.07
C LEU A 267 -9.76 -14.45 11.51
N LYS A 268 -9.99 -15.34 12.49
CA LYS A 268 -8.99 -16.32 12.92
C LYS A 268 -8.53 -17.20 11.76
N GLN A 269 -9.46 -17.70 10.95
CA GLN A 269 -9.13 -18.51 9.78
C GLN A 269 -8.33 -17.72 8.75
N ALA A 270 -8.69 -16.46 8.49
CA ALA A 270 -7.95 -15.60 7.57
C ALA A 270 -6.50 -15.37 8.04
N LEU A 271 -6.30 -15.08 9.33
CA LEU A 271 -4.96 -14.92 9.93
C LEU A 271 -4.14 -16.21 9.87
N GLN A 272 -4.75 -17.36 10.15
CA GLN A 272 -4.09 -18.67 10.02
C GLN A 272 -3.71 -18.97 8.57
N GLN A 273 -4.59 -18.69 7.61
CA GLN A 273 -4.34 -18.92 6.19
C GLN A 273 -3.20 -18.05 5.67
N ILE A 274 -3.24 -16.73 5.92
CA ILE A 274 -2.18 -15.83 5.45
C ILE A 274 -0.85 -16.11 6.18
N GLY A 275 -0.89 -16.40 7.48
CA GLY A 275 0.30 -16.74 8.27
C GLY A 275 0.95 -18.06 7.88
N SER A 276 0.21 -19.00 7.28
CA SER A 276 0.76 -20.29 6.85
C SER A 276 1.64 -20.23 5.59
N MET A 277 1.82 -19.06 4.98
CA MET A 277 2.58 -18.93 3.73
C MET A 277 4.08 -19.15 3.95
N GLY A 278 4.64 -20.08 3.18
CA GLY A 278 6.08 -20.36 3.12
C GLY A 278 6.84 -19.43 2.17
N GLY A 279 8.16 -19.38 2.33
CA GLY A 279 9.04 -18.50 1.55
C GLY A 279 9.18 -18.86 0.08
N ASP A 280 8.73 -20.05 -0.31
CA ASP A 280 8.62 -20.50 -1.70
C ASP A 280 7.46 -19.83 -2.44
N ARG A 281 6.40 -19.44 -1.71
CA ARG A 281 5.22 -18.78 -2.26
C ARG A 281 5.13 -17.29 -1.95
N LEU A 282 5.84 -16.80 -0.93
CA LEU A 282 5.78 -15.41 -0.49
C LEU A 282 6.74 -14.51 -1.30
N LEU A 283 6.19 -13.74 -2.24
CA LEU A 283 6.96 -12.77 -3.06
C LEU A 283 7.31 -11.50 -2.29
N ALA A 284 6.31 -10.98 -1.58
CA ALA A 284 6.42 -9.74 -0.82
C ALA A 284 5.48 -9.78 0.39
N VAL A 285 5.88 -9.10 1.46
CA VAL A 285 5.06 -8.88 2.66
C VAL A 285 5.20 -7.44 3.10
N GLU A 286 4.13 -6.87 3.62
CA GLU A 286 4.18 -5.59 4.32
C GLU A 286 3.19 -5.58 5.46
N VAL A 287 3.67 -5.27 6.65
CA VAL A 287 2.89 -5.14 7.88
C VAL A 287 2.95 -3.68 8.30
N ILE A 288 1.78 -3.08 8.43
CA ILE A 288 1.60 -1.68 8.83
C ILE A 288 0.74 -1.68 10.08
N TRP A 289 1.18 -1.00 11.15
CA TRP A 289 0.38 -0.85 12.36
C TRP A 289 0.31 0.60 12.81
N THR A 290 -0.83 0.97 13.37
CA THR A 290 -1.07 2.32 13.88
C THR A 290 -1.99 2.27 15.11
N PRO A 291 -1.66 2.99 16.19
CA PRO A 291 -0.43 3.76 16.35
C PRO A 291 0.80 2.87 16.59
N GLN A 292 2.00 3.41 16.36
CA GLN A 292 3.26 2.69 16.57
C GLN A 292 3.74 2.75 18.02
N SER A 293 3.51 3.89 18.67
CA SER A 293 3.89 4.16 20.05
C SER A 293 2.84 3.63 21.02
N GLU A 294 3.28 2.92 22.06
CA GLU A 294 2.42 2.33 23.09
C GLU A 294 1.55 3.34 23.84
N GLY A 295 1.99 4.60 23.89
CA GLY A 295 1.25 5.70 24.53
C GLY A 295 0.06 6.22 23.70
N ASP A 296 0.04 5.93 22.40
CA ASP A 296 -0.90 6.49 21.45
C ASP A 296 -2.02 5.50 21.14
N ILE A 297 -3.22 6.02 20.86
CA ILE A 297 -4.40 5.23 20.47
C ILE A 297 -5.12 5.88 19.30
N LEU A 298 -5.79 5.08 18.46
CA LEU A 298 -6.76 5.59 17.49
C LEU A 298 -8.12 5.76 18.16
N SER A 299 -8.82 6.84 17.83
CA SER A 299 -10.22 7.00 18.22
C SER A 299 -11.15 6.18 17.33
N GLN A 300 -12.38 5.96 17.78
CA GLN A 300 -13.42 5.32 16.95
C GLN A 300 -13.69 6.13 15.67
N ASP A 301 -13.70 7.47 15.77
CA ASP A 301 -13.90 8.36 14.63
C ASP A 301 -12.79 8.21 13.60
N ASP A 302 -11.53 8.03 14.03
CA ASP A 302 -10.40 7.78 13.13
C ASP A 302 -10.57 6.46 12.36
N ILE A 303 -11.09 5.42 13.03
CA ILE A 303 -11.40 4.14 12.40
C ILE A 303 -12.50 4.32 11.35
N LEU A 304 -13.62 4.94 11.72
CA LEU A 304 -14.76 5.12 10.82
C LEU A 304 -14.42 6.00 9.62
N ALA A 305 -13.57 7.01 9.79
CA ALA A 305 -13.16 7.91 8.72
C ALA A 305 -12.16 7.27 7.74
N ASN A 306 -11.15 6.56 8.25
CA ASN A 306 -10.02 6.09 7.44
C ASN A 306 -10.13 4.62 6.99
N TYR A 307 -11.02 3.85 7.63
CA TYR A 307 -11.18 2.41 7.40
C TYR A 307 -12.66 2.01 7.29
N PRO A 308 -13.40 2.56 6.31
CA PRO A 308 -14.85 2.33 6.18
C PRO A 308 -15.22 0.87 5.87
N ASP A 309 -14.29 0.07 5.37
CA ASP A 309 -14.53 -1.34 5.00
C ASP A 309 -14.39 -2.31 6.19
N LEU A 310 -13.91 -1.83 7.34
CA LEU A 310 -13.80 -2.64 8.55
C LEU A 310 -15.17 -3.04 9.09
N LYS A 311 -15.28 -4.29 9.56
CA LYS A 311 -16.51 -4.86 10.10
C LYS A 311 -16.30 -5.34 11.50
N LEU A 312 -17.33 -5.23 12.33
CA LEU A 312 -17.36 -5.84 13.65
C LEU A 312 -17.24 -7.37 13.53
N VAL A 313 -16.48 -7.99 14.43
CA VAL A 313 -16.19 -9.45 14.46
C VAL A 313 -16.49 -10.08 15.80
#